data_AF-A0A527YPY7-F1
#
_entry.id   AF-A0A527YPY7-F1
#
_cell.length_a   1.000
_cell.length_b   1.000
_cell.length_c   1.000
_cell.angle_alpha   90.00
_cell.angle_beta   90.00
_cell.angle_gamma   90.00
#
_symmetry.space_group_name_H-M   'P 1'
#
loop_
_entity.id
_entity.type
_entity.pdbx_description
1 polymer ?
#
loop_
_entity_poly.entity_id
_entity_poly.type
_entity_poly.pdbx_seq_one_letter_code
_entity_poly.pdbx_strand_id
1 'polypeptide(L)'
;IALEDAVAPADKVFAREKLADIFAHRRNLRCEMVVRINPLSSEWGAKDLLAAARCEPDAILLPKVDTPRDVLEAGDVLDDIFSPDEVKLWAMIETPKALLN
;
A
#
# COMPACT_ATOMS: atom_id res chain seq x y z
N ILE A 1 -0.43 1.72 -9.00
CA ILE A 1 -0.08 3.10 -8.60
C ILE A 1 1.05 3.02 -7.57
N ALA A 2 2.07 3.86 -7.63
CA ALA A 2 3.24 3.77 -6.74
C ALA A 2 3.47 5.07 -5.98
N LEU A 3 3.56 4.98 -4.65
CA LEU A 3 3.93 6.07 -3.75
C LEU A 3 5.39 6.00 -3.31
N GLU A 4 6.08 4.89 -3.61
CA GLU A 4 7.46 4.61 -3.19
C GLU A 4 8.50 5.27 -4.11
N ASP A 5 9.29 4.50 -4.86
CA ASP A 5 10.47 5.00 -5.59
C ASP A 5 10.12 5.98 -6.73
N ALA A 6 8.87 5.94 -7.20
CA ALA A 6 8.39 6.81 -8.27
C ALA A 6 8.04 8.23 -7.80
N VAL A 7 8.10 8.51 -6.49
CA VAL A 7 7.69 9.79 -5.89
C VAL A 7 8.83 10.35 -5.05
N ALA A 8 9.27 11.57 -5.38
CA ALA A 8 10.27 12.28 -4.60
C ALA A 8 9.75 12.60 -3.18
N PRO A 9 10.63 12.69 -2.15
CA PRO A 9 10.21 12.93 -0.77
C PRO A 9 9.31 14.17 -0.58
N ALA A 10 9.60 15.26 -1.31
CA ALA A 10 8.82 16.50 -1.24
C ALA A 10 7.37 16.33 -1.77
N ASP A 11 7.15 15.36 -2.67
CA ASP A 11 5.86 15.15 -3.33
C ASP A 11 5.01 14.07 -2.65
N LYS A 12 5.48 13.44 -1.57
CA LYS A 12 4.78 12.32 -0.91
C LYS A 12 3.37 12.71 -0.43
N VAL A 13 3.22 13.92 0.11
CA VAL A 13 1.90 14.43 0.55
C VAL A 13 0.96 14.58 -0.64
N PHE A 14 1.43 15.24 -1.70
CA PHE A 14 0.65 15.49 -2.90
C PHE A 14 0.30 14.20 -3.65
N ALA A 15 1.22 13.23 -3.69
CA ALA A 15 0.99 11.92 -4.30
C ALA A 15 -0.10 11.13 -3.57
N ARG A 16 -0.17 11.23 -2.23
CA ARG A 16 -1.26 10.64 -1.44
C ARG A 16 -2.61 11.28 -1.76
N GLU A 17 -2.67 12.61 -1.86
CA GLU A 17 -3.92 13.32 -2.18
C GLU A 17 -4.45 12.93 -3.57
N LYS A 18 -3.55 12.75 -4.54
CA LYS A 18 -3.92 12.31 -5.89
C LYS A 18 -4.51 10.90 -5.98
N LEU A 19 -4.34 10.05 -4.96
CA LEU A 19 -4.94 8.72 -4.98
C LEU A 19 -6.46 8.81 -5.11
N ALA A 20 -7.10 9.68 -4.34
CA ALA A 20 -8.55 9.85 -4.38
C ALA A 20 -9.06 10.21 -5.79
N ASP A 21 -8.36 11.13 -6.47
CA ASP A 21 -8.71 11.55 -7.83
C ASP A 21 -8.57 10.40 -8.86
N ILE A 22 -7.51 9.60 -8.72
CA ILE A 22 -7.27 8.44 -9.57
C ILE A 22 -8.37 7.39 -9.35
N PHE A 23 -8.72 7.10 -8.09
CA PHE A 23 -9.73 6.10 -7.74
C PHE A 23 -11.16 6.56 -7.99
N ALA A 24 -11.45 7.86 -8.03
CA ALA A 24 -12.75 8.40 -8.40
C ALA A 24 -13.22 7.91 -9.79
N HIS A 25 -12.28 7.62 -10.68
CA HIS A 25 -12.55 7.14 -12.04
C HIS A 25 -12.50 5.60 -12.16
N ARG A 26 -12.32 4.86 -11.05
CA ARG A 26 -12.13 3.40 -11.05
C ARG A 26 -13.29 2.63 -11.68
N ARG A 27 -14.55 3.07 -11.50
CA ARG A 27 -15.73 2.37 -12.06
C ARG A 27 -15.70 2.22 -13.58
N ASN A 28 -14.92 3.05 -14.27
CA ASN A 28 -14.75 3.00 -15.73
C ASN A 28 -13.57 2.12 -16.17
N LEU A 29 -12.76 1.62 -15.23
CA LEU A 29 -11.59 0.80 -15.48
C LEU A 29 -11.93 -0.68 -15.27
N ARG A 30 -11.55 -1.53 -16.23
CA ARG A 30 -11.66 -3.00 -16.13
C ARG A 30 -10.33 -3.64 -15.74
N CYS A 31 -9.55 -3.01 -14.88
CA CYS A 31 -8.24 -3.49 -14.46
C CYS A 31 -8.10 -3.52 -12.93
N GLU A 32 -7.29 -4.46 -12.43
CA GLU A 32 -6.94 -4.54 -11.01
C GLU A 32 -6.07 -3.32 -10.62
N MET A 33 -6.51 -2.59 -9.61
CA MET A 33 -5.92 -1.34 -9.13
C MET A 33 -5.15 -1.63 -7.84
N VAL A 34 -3.82 -1.74 -7.97
CA VAL A 34 -2.91 -2.01 -6.85
C VAL A 34 -2.18 -0.73 -6.45
N VAL A 35 -2.10 -0.45 -5.15
CA VAL A 35 -1.35 0.69 -4.60
C VAL A 35 -0.09 0.19 -3.88
N ARG A 36 1.09 0.54 -4.40
CA ARG A 36 2.37 0.32 -3.73
C ARG A 36 2.69 1.49 -2.80
N ILE A 37 2.76 1.22 -1.51
CA ILE A 37 3.06 2.21 -0.48
C ILE A 37 4.57 2.33 -0.24
N ASN A 38 5.05 3.27 0.58
CA ASN A 38 6.40 3.22 1.12
C ASN A 38 6.54 2.12 2.20
N PRO A 39 7.77 1.63 2.50
CA PRO A 39 7.98 0.63 3.55
C PRO A 39 7.36 1.08 4.88
N LEU A 40 6.74 0.16 5.62
CA LEU A 40 6.09 0.47 6.91
C LEU A 40 7.07 1.05 7.93
N SER A 41 8.33 0.64 7.86
CA SER A 41 9.42 1.16 8.70
C SER A 41 9.84 2.60 8.37
N SER A 42 9.37 3.17 7.27
CA SER A 42 9.64 4.56 6.89
C SER A 42 8.67 5.55 7.55
N GLU A 43 9.06 6.83 7.61
CA GLU A 43 8.20 7.90 8.13
C GLU A 43 6.90 8.13 7.34
N TRP A 44 6.81 7.60 6.11
CA TRP A 44 5.64 7.71 5.24
C TRP A 44 4.72 6.49 5.26
N GLY A 45 5.25 5.31 5.62
CA GLY A 45 4.58 4.01 5.46
C GLY A 45 3.18 3.97 6.08
N ALA A 46 3.06 4.35 7.36
CA ALA A 46 1.77 4.35 8.05
C ALA A 46 0.75 5.33 7.43
N LYS A 47 1.20 6.52 7.00
CA LYS A 47 0.31 7.51 6.35
C LYS A 47 -0.12 7.06 4.96
N ASP A 48 0.76 6.37 4.24
CA ASP A 48 0.47 5.81 2.93
C ASP A 48 -0.48 4.62 3.02
N LEU A 49 -0.32 3.74 4.01
CA LEU A 49 -1.23 2.63 4.26
C LEU A 49 -2.67 3.14 4.49
N LEU A 50 -2.84 4.12 5.36
CA LEU A 50 -4.15 4.73 5.63
C LEU A 50 -4.72 5.45 4.40
N ALA A 51 -3.88 6.15 3.63
CA ALA A 51 -4.32 6.84 2.41
C ALA A 51 -4.75 5.83 1.32
N ALA A 52 -3.99 4.74 1.17
CA ALA A 52 -4.33 3.64 0.26
C ALA A 52 -5.62 2.95 0.68
N ALA A 53 -5.78 2.62 1.97
CA ALA A 53 -6.99 2.01 2.51
C ALA A 53 -8.25 2.85 2.22
N ARG A 54 -8.20 4.18 2.38
CA ARG A 54 -9.34 5.05 2.04
C ARG A 54 -9.76 5.01 0.56
N CYS A 55 -8.91 4.51 -0.33
CA CYS A 55 -9.22 4.37 -1.75
C CYS A 55 -9.79 2.99 -2.11
N GLU A 56 -9.85 2.07 -1.14
CA GLU A 56 -10.36 0.69 -1.27
C GLU A 56 -9.78 -0.09 -2.47
N PRO A 57 -8.45 -0.09 -2.72
CA PRO A 57 -7.87 -0.72 -3.90
C PRO A 57 -8.10 -2.23 -3.93
N ASP A 58 -7.94 -2.86 -5.10
CA ASP A 58 -8.01 -4.33 -5.18
C ASP A 58 -6.88 -5.00 -4.38
N ALA A 59 -5.73 -4.33 -4.29
CA ALA A 59 -4.65 -4.72 -3.38
C ALA A 59 -3.78 -3.55 -2.92
N ILE A 60 -3.18 -3.70 -1.73
CA ILE A 60 -2.09 -2.86 -1.23
C ILE A 60 -0.80 -3.67 -1.28
N LEU A 61 0.23 -3.13 -1.95
CA LEU A 61 1.53 -3.76 -2.10
C LEU A 61 2.52 -3.17 -1.11
N LEU A 62 3.01 -4.00 -0.19
CA LEU A 62 4.05 -3.69 0.78
C LEU A 62 5.44 -3.94 0.16
N PRO A 63 6.27 -2.91 -0.03
CA PRO A 63 7.66 -3.10 -0.42
C PRO A 63 8.53 -3.43 0.80
N LYS A 64 9.73 -3.96 0.54
CA LYS A 64 10.79 -4.23 1.52
C LYS A 64 10.30 -5.00 2.75
N VAL A 65 9.41 -5.98 2.54
CA VAL A 65 8.96 -6.89 3.59
C VAL A 65 10.14 -7.76 3.99
N ASP A 66 10.58 -7.66 5.23
CA ASP A 66 11.78 -8.33 5.73
C ASP A 66 11.44 -9.50 6.66
N THR A 67 10.28 -9.44 7.31
CA THR A 67 9.80 -10.42 8.29
C THR A 67 8.28 -10.62 8.18
N PRO A 68 7.75 -11.76 8.66
CA PRO A 68 6.29 -11.97 8.70
C PRO A 68 5.55 -10.90 9.51
N ARG A 69 6.23 -10.30 10.49
CA ARG A 69 5.68 -9.25 11.34
C ARG A 69 5.30 -8.00 10.55
N ASP A 70 6.04 -7.65 9.49
CA ASP A 70 5.72 -6.48 8.67
C ASP A 70 4.35 -6.65 7.99
N VAL A 71 4.02 -7.88 7.57
CA VAL A 71 2.72 -8.21 6.95
C VAL A 71 1.61 -8.21 8.00
N LEU A 72 1.87 -8.78 9.18
CA LEU A 72 0.90 -8.81 10.29
C LEU A 72 0.56 -7.40 10.77
N GLU A 73 1.55 -6.52 10.94
CA GLU A 73 1.32 -5.13 11.38
C GLU A 73 0.46 -4.34 10.37
N ALA A 74 0.64 -4.57 9.06
CA ALA A 74 -0.26 -3.99 8.07
C ALA A 74 -1.65 -4.64 8.08
N GLY A 75 -1.72 -5.96 8.27
CA GLY A 75 -2.97 -6.70 8.38
C GLY A 75 -3.84 -6.19 9.53
N ASP A 76 -3.27 -6.05 10.72
CA ASP A 76 -3.96 -5.54 11.91
C ASP A 76 -4.60 -4.16 11.66
N VAL A 77 -3.89 -3.26 10.96
CA VAL A 77 -4.42 -1.93 10.60
C VAL A 77 -5.54 -2.01 9.57
N LEU A 78 -5.48 -2.97 8.65
CA LEU A 78 -6.50 -3.14 7.61
C LEU A 78 -7.75 -3.84 8.12
N ASP A 79 -7.62 -4.75 9.07
CA ASP A 79 -8.73 -5.45 9.74
C ASP A 79 -9.63 -4.48 10.52
N ASP A 80 -9.07 -3.36 11.01
CA ASP A 80 -9.84 -2.28 11.65
C ASP A 80 -10.66 -1.44 10.65
N ILE A 81 -10.36 -1.53 9.35
CA ILE A 81 -10.92 -0.68 8.30
C ILE A 81 -11.86 -1.47 7.38
N PHE A 82 -11.54 -2.73 7.09
CA PHE A 82 -12.17 -3.54 6.05
C PHE A 82 -12.74 -4.84 6.60
N SER A 83 -13.76 -5.36 5.92
CA SER A 83 -14.12 -6.76 6.11
C SER A 83 -13.07 -7.66 5.44
N PRO A 84 -12.93 -8.93 5.88
CA PRO A 84 -12.07 -9.90 5.19
C PRO A 84 -12.38 -9.97 3.69
N ASP A 85 -11.34 -10.11 2.88
CA ASP A 85 -11.38 -10.21 1.41
C ASP A 85 -11.81 -8.96 0.62
N GLU A 86 -12.10 -7.82 1.27
CA GLU A 86 -12.41 -6.56 0.55
C GLU A 86 -11.17 -5.95 -0.13
N VAL A 87 -10.03 -5.97 0.55
CA VAL A 87 -8.75 -5.48 0.03
C VAL A 87 -7.66 -6.53 0.27
N LYS A 88 -6.96 -6.94 -0.79
CA LYS A 88 -5.85 -7.89 -0.66
C LYS A 88 -4.60 -7.19 -0.14
N LEU A 89 -3.83 -7.89 0.68
CA LEU A 89 -2.48 -7.46 1.08
C LEU A 89 -1.43 -8.26 0.30
N TRP A 90 -0.61 -7.58 -0.50
CA TRP A 90 0.46 -8.20 -1.27
C TRP A 90 1.81 -7.82 -0.67
N ALA A 91 2.69 -8.80 -0.49
CA ALA A 91 4.07 -8.59 -0.04
C ALA A 91 5.03 -8.68 -1.21
N MET A 92 5.91 -7.69 -1.34
CA MET A 92 6.99 -7.71 -2.32
C MET A 92 8.23 -8.35 -1.70
N ILE A 93 8.59 -9.53 -2.21
CA ILE A 93 9.79 -10.25 -1.81
C ILE A 93 10.97 -9.74 -2.65
N GLU A 94 11.63 -8.70 -2.16
CA GLU A 94 12.69 -7.99 -2.92
C GLU A 94 14.00 -7.77 -2.14
N THR A 95 14.08 -8.26 -0.90
CA THR A 95 15.33 -8.25 -0.12
C THR A 95 15.84 -9.68 0.07
N PRO A 96 17.16 -9.91 0.19
CA PRO A 96 17.69 -11.23 0.53
C PRO A 96 17.13 -11.77 1.85
N LYS A 97 16.82 -10.89 2.80
CA LYS A 97 16.24 -11.26 4.10
C LYS A 97 14.79 -11.72 3.96
N ALA A 98 14.01 -11.11 3.07
CA ALA A 98 12.66 -11.56 2.72
C ALA A 98 12.64 -13.01 2.23
N LEU A 99 13.65 -13.42 1.44
CA LEU A 99 13.76 -14.79 0.92
C LEU A 99 14.10 -15.84 1.99
N LEU A 100 14.61 -15.41 3.15
CA LEU A 100 15.06 -16.29 4.22
C LEU A 100 14.01 -16.48 5.33
N ASN A 101 12.89 -15.77 5.27
CA ASN A 101 11.79 -15.85 6.23
C ASN A 101 10.56 -16.48 5.59
#